data_AF-A0A535RBX9-F1
#
_entry.id   AF-A0A535RBX9-F1
#
_cell.length_a   1.000
_cell.length_b   1.000
_cell.length_c   1.000
_cell.angle_alpha   90.00
_cell.angle_beta   90.00
_cell.angle_gamma   90.00
#
_symmetry.space_group_name_H-M   'P 1'
#
loop_
_entity.id
_entity.type
_entity.pdbx_description
1 polymer ?
#
loop_
_entity_poly.entity_id
_entity_poly.type
_entity_poly.pdbx_seq_one_letter_code
_entity_poly.pdbx_strand_id
1 'polypeptide(L)'
;VVASFGDADVARLLADQGIVRNRAKIEATLANARAAVGLRATGEPLEALVRAHAPPPRARPPATWADVPATVPESLALARELKRRGFRFVGPTTLYALMQACGLVDDHLSGCPARPAVEAARRAAGLGRS
;
A
#
# COMPACT_ATOMS: atom_id res chain seq x y z
N VAL A 1 2.40 -21.05 5.65
CA VAL A 1 2.45 -19.56 5.51
C VAL A 1 2.26 -19.20 4.04
N VAL A 2 1.67 -18.06 3.67
CA VAL A 2 1.34 -17.76 2.24
C VAL A 2 2.56 -17.86 1.31
N ALA A 3 3.75 -17.48 1.78
CA ALA A 3 4.99 -17.57 0.99
C ALA A 3 5.35 -19.01 0.54
N SER A 4 4.86 -20.04 1.25
CA SER A 4 5.12 -21.45 0.94
C SER A 4 4.07 -22.08 0.02
N PHE A 5 3.03 -21.34 -0.39
CA PHE A 5 1.99 -21.86 -1.27
C PHE A 5 2.57 -22.18 -2.66
N GLY A 6 2.10 -23.27 -3.27
CA GLY A 6 2.52 -23.75 -4.59
C GLY A 6 1.37 -23.88 -5.59
N ASP A 7 1.58 -24.60 -6.69
CA ASP A 7 0.58 -24.71 -7.77
C ASP A 7 -0.74 -25.37 -7.32
N ALA A 8 -0.67 -26.33 -6.40
CA ALA A 8 -1.85 -26.94 -5.79
C ALA A 8 -2.68 -25.92 -5.00
N ASP A 9 -2.04 -24.98 -4.30
CA ASP A 9 -2.74 -23.89 -3.61
C ASP A 9 -3.36 -22.91 -4.59
N VAL A 10 -2.68 -22.60 -5.70
CA VAL A 10 -3.24 -21.74 -6.75
C VAL A 10 -4.49 -22.39 -7.36
N ALA A 11 -4.44 -23.69 -7.65
CA ALA A 11 -5.60 -24.43 -8.16
C ALA A 11 -6.76 -24.42 -7.16
N ARG A 12 -6.48 -24.67 -5.87
CA ARG A 12 -7.46 -24.60 -4.78
C ARG A 12 -8.09 -23.19 -4.67
N LEU A 13 -7.28 -22.13 -4.70
CA LEU A 13 -7.75 -20.75 -4.61
C LEU A 13 -8.56 -20.31 -5.83
N LEU A 14 -8.30 -20.87 -7.01
CA LEU A 14 -9.12 -20.61 -8.19
C LEU A 14 -10.54 -21.19 -8.08
N ALA A 15 -10.76 -22.17 -7.20
CA ALA A 15 -12.08 -22.71 -6.90
C ALA A 15 -12.80 -21.97 -5.75
N ASP A 16 -12.10 -21.12 -5.01
CA ASP A 16 -12.65 -20.41 -3.85
C ASP A 16 -13.57 -19.24 -4.28
N GLN A 17 -14.85 -19.32 -3.90
CA GLN A 17 -15.84 -18.28 -4.22
C GLN A 17 -15.79 -17.08 -3.27
N GLY A 18 -15.05 -17.16 -2.16
CA GLY A 18 -14.84 -16.06 -1.23
C GLY A 18 -13.84 -15.00 -1.72
N ILE A 19 -13.16 -15.24 -2.85
CA ILE A 19 -12.13 -14.35 -3.39
C ILE A 19 -12.35 -14.01 -4.87
N VAL A 20 -11.61 -13.00 -5.35
CA VAL A 20 -11.51 -12.72 -6.80
C VAL A 20 -10.67 -13.82 -7.46
N ARG A 21 -11.33 -14.73 -8.18
CA ARG A 21 -10.76 -15.90 -8.88
C ARG A 21 -9.96 -15.53 -10.14
N ASN A 22 -8.92 -14.72 -9.97
CA ASN A 22 -8.00 -14.34 -11.04
C ASN A 22 -6.61 -14.91 -10.76
N ARG A 23 -6.14 -15.81 -11.63
CA ARG A 23 -4.86 -16.52 -11.47
C ARG A 23 -3.68 -15.55 -11.26
N ALA A 24 -3.59 -14.49 -12.07
CA ALA A 24 -2.49 -13.53 -11.98
C ALA A 24 -2.48 -12.77 -10.63
N LYS A 25 -3.65 -12.41 -10.08
CA LYS A 25 -3.75 -11.78 -8.75
C LYS A 25 -3.38 -12.75 -7.61
N ILE A 26 -3.76 -14.01 -7.72
CA ILE A 26 -3.40 -15.05 -6.75
C ILE A 26 -1.88 -15.25 -6.76
N GLU A 27 -1.29 -15.49 -7.93
CA GLU A 27 0.16 -15.68 -8.07
C GLU A 27 0.95 -14.44 -7.65
N ALA A 28 0.42 -13.24 -7.89
CA ALA A 28 1.00 -12.00 -7.37
C ALA A 28 1.00 -11.94 -5.85
N THR A 29 -0.06 -12.40 -5.19
CA THR A 29 -0.13 -12.46 -3.71
C THR A 29 0.94 -13.39 -3.15
N LEU A 30 1.15 -14.55 -3.78
CA LEU A 30 2.23 -15.48 -3.42
C LEU A 30 3.61 -14.86 -3.64
N ALA A 31 3.85 -14.23 -4.80
CA ALA A 31 5.10 -13.55 -5.10
C ALA A 31 5.39 -12.41 -4.09
N ASN A 32 4.38 -11.59 -3.78
CA ASN A 32 4.48 -10.50 -2.81
C ASN A 32 4.76 -11.02 -1.40
N ALA A 33 4.16 -12.13 -0.99
CA ALA A 33 4.43 -12.76 0.31
C ALA A 33 5.88 -13.22 0.41
N ARG A 34 6.42 -13.86 -0.64
CA ARG A 34 7.84 -14.27 -0.69
C ARG A 34 8.78 -13.06 -0.65
N ALA A 35 8.48 -12.03 -1.44
CA ALA A 35 9.26 -10.79 -1.44
C ALA A 35 9.26 -10.10 -0.06
N ALA A 36 8.10 -10.02 0.60
CA ALA A 36 7.99 -9.46 1.95
C ALA A 36 8.78 -10.26 3.00
N VAL A 37 8.79 -11.59 2.92
CA VAL A 37 9.63 -12.44 3.78
C VAL A 37 11.12 -12.19 3.50
N GLY A 38 11.51 -12.11 2.22
CA GLY A 38 12.88 -11.79 1.81
C GLY A 38 13.36 -10.45 2.37
N LEU A 39 12.52 -9.41 2.32
CA LEU A 39 12.81 -8.10 2.91
C LEU A 39 13.07 -8.12 4.41
N ARG A 40 12.27 -8.89 5.15
CA ARG A 40 12.50 -9.04 6.60
C ARG A 40 13.87 -9.69 6.87
N ALA A 41 14.30 -10.62 6.03
CA ALA A 41 15.61 -11.27 6.18
C ALA A 41 16.79 -10.33 5.90
N THR A 42 16.60 -9.24 5.15
CA THR A 42 17.65 -8.21 4.91
C THR A 42 17.68 -7.12 5.99
N GLY A 43 16.84 -7.21 7.01
CA GLY A 43 16.73 -6.18 8.07
C GLY A 43 15.96 -4.92 7.66
N GLU A 44 15.32 -4.92 6.48
CA GLU A 44 14.52 -3.79 5.99
C GLU A 44 13.07 -4.26 5.79
N PRO A 45 12.24 -4.27 6.84
CA PRO A 45 10.90 -4.79 6.76
C PRO A 45 10.01 -3.89 5.89
N LEU A 46 8.96 -4.46 5.29
CA LEU A 46 8.13 -3.79 4.29
C LEU A 46 7.53 -2.45 4.78
N GLU A 47 7.14 -2.36 6.05
CA GLU A 47 6.60 -1.12 6.60
C GLU A 47 7.64 0.02 6.63
N ALA A 48 8.90 -0.29 6.90
CA ALA A 48 9.97 0.70 6.91
C ALA A 48 10.21 1.22 5.49
N LEU A 49 10.24 0.32 4.51
CA LEU A 49 10.37 0.68 3.10
C LEU A 49 9.22 1.57 2.62
N VAL A 50 7.98 1.22 2.95
CA VAL A 50 6.79 2.00 2.57
C VAL A 50 6.80 3.38 3.26
N ARG A 51 7.17 3.44 4.55
CA ARG A 51 7.30 4.69 5.31
C ARG A 51 8.42 5.60 4.79
N ALA A 52 9.53 5.04 4.33
CA ALA A 52 10.62 5.80 3.71
C ALA A 52 10.20 6.54 2.43
N HIS A 53 9.09 6.12 1.81
CA HIS A 53 8.48 6.77 0.65
C HIS A 53 7.22 7.58 1.02
N ALA A 54 7.05 7.96 2.29
CA ALA A 54 5.93 8.82 2.66
C ALA A 54 6.10 10.22 2.03
N PRO A 55 5.09 10.75 1.33
CA PRO A 55 5.14 12.12 0.83
C PRO A 55 5.07 13.13 1.98
N PRO A 56 5.53 14.38 1.75
CA PRO A 56 5.38 15.45 2.73
C PRO A 56 3.89 15.72 3.04
N PRO A 57 3.54 16.18 4.26
CA PRO A 57 2.18 16.54 4.59
C PRO A 57 1.64 17.62 3.62
N ARG A 58 0.43 17.45 3.10
CA ARG A 58 -0.23 18.46 2.25
C ARG A 58 -0.39 19.75 3.04
N ALA A 59 -0.14 20.90 2.43
CA ALA A 59 -0.28 22.20 3.09
C ALA A 59 -1.70 22.43 3.64
N ARG A 60 -2.72 22.05 2.87
CA ARG A 60 -4.14 22.13 3.22
C ARG A 60 -4.86 20.86 2.75
N PRO A 61 -5.93 20.44 3.43
CA PRO A 61 -6.76 19.34 2.93
C PRO A 61 -7.42 19.68 1.58
N PRO A 62 -7.64 18.68 0.72
CA PRO A 62 -8.37 18.84 -0.55
C PRO A 62 -9.79 19.35 -0.30
N ALA A 63 -10.31 20.23 -1.16
CA ALA A 63 -11.68 20.71 -1.05
C ALA A 63 -12.64 19.77 -1.80
N THR A 64 -12.17 19.20 -2.91
CA THR A 64 -12.92 18.32 -3.79
C THR A 64 -12.10 17.10 -4.21
N TRP A 65 -12.74 16.08 -4.76
CA TRP A 65 -12.04 14.92 -5.32
C TRP A 65 -11.13 15.26 -6.51
N ALA A 66 -11.40 16.36 -7.21
CA ALA A 66 -10.52 16.84 -8.28
C ALA A 66 -9.15 17.32 -7.75
N ASP A 67 -9.07 17.68 -6.46
CA ASP A 67 -7.82 18.07 -5.80
C ASP A 67 -6.96 16.86 -5.37
N VAL A 68 -7.53 15.65 -5.44
CA VAL A 68 -6.85 14.40 -5.05
C VAL A 68 -6.22 13.79 -6.30
N PRO A 69 -4.87 13.75 -6.40
CA PRO A 69 -4.22 13.21 -7.57
C PRO A 69 -4.35 11.68 -7.61
N ALA A 70 -4.27 11.08 -8.80
CA ALA A 70 -4.25 9.62 -8.94
C ALA A 70 -2.91 9.00 -8.49
N THR A 71 -1.83 9.79 -8.52
CA THR A 71 -0.46 9.40 -8.18
C THR A 71 0.34 10.59 -7.64
N VAL A 72 1.44 10.32 -6.95
CA VAL A 72 2.43 11.32 -6.52
C VAL A 72 3.84 10.81 -6.81
N PRO A 73 4.88 11.68 -6.91
CA PRO A 73 6.25 11.24 -7.20
C PRO A 73 6.73 10.09 -6.30
N GLU A 74 6.35 10.11 -5.03
CA GLU A 74 6.71 9.10 -4.04
C GLU A 74 6.03 7.76 -4.31
N SER A 75 4.78 7.74 -4.81
CA SER A 75 4.12 6.50 -5.19
C SER A 75 4.72 5.88 -6.46
N LEU A 76 5.23 6.72 -7.37
CA LEU A 76 6.03 6.25 -8.52
C LEU A 76 7.35 5.64 -8.07
N ALA A 77 8.05 6.29 -7.14
CA ALA A 77 9.31 5.79 -6.58
C ALA A 77 9.11 4.46 -5.85
N LEU A 78 8.11 4.37 -4.97
CA LEU A 78 7.76 3.14 -4.25
C LEU A 78 7.36 2.01 -5.21
N ALA A 79 6.57 2.31 -6.24
CA ALA A 79 6.20 1.32 -7.27
C ALA A 79 7.44 0.74 -7.97
N ARG A 80 8.41 1.59 -8.33
CA ARG A 80 9.66 1.15 -8.96
C ARG A 80 10.48 0.27 -8.02
N GLU A 81 10.61 0.66 -6.76
CA GLU A 81 11.35 -0.07 -5.75
C GLU A 81 10.74 -1.44 -5.45
N LEU A 82 9.42 -1.50 -5.20
CA LEU A 82 8.74 -2.77 -4.94
C LEU A 82 8.81 -3.71 -6.16
N LYS A 83 8.69 -3.19 -7.39
CA LYS A 83 8.89 -4.01 -8.60
C LYS A 83 10.31 -4.58 -8.68
N ARG A 84 11.34 -3.78 -8.38
CA ARG A 84 12.73 -4.27 -8.31
C ARG A 84 12.90 -5.39 -7.29
N ARG A 85 12.18 -5.30 -6.17
CA ARG A 85 12.16 -6.30 -5.08
C ARG A 85 11.24 -7.50 -5.37
N GLY A 86 10.69 -7.63 -6.58
CA GLY A 86 9.91 -8.79 -7.01
C GLY A 86 8.40 -8.72 -6.69
N PHE A 87 7.91 -7.60 -6.16
CA PHE A 87 6.48 -7.41 -5.97
C PHE A 87 5.75 -7.23 -7.31
N ARG A 88 4.50 -7.68 -7.37
CA ARG A 88 3.60 -7.68 -8.52
C ARG A 88 2.29 -6.97 -8.17
N PHE A 89 1.60 -6.43 -9.18
CA PHE A 89 0.39 -5.61 -9.02
C PHE A 89 0.59 -4.35 -8.15
N VAL A 90 1.81 -3.83 -8.17
CA VAL A 90 2.25 -2.65 -7.42
C VAL A 90 2.47 -1.48 -8.37
N GLY A 91 1.41 -1.01 -9.03
CA GLY A 91 1.44 0.16 -9.92
C GLY A 91 1.34 1.48 -9.14
N PRO A 92 1.86 2.62 -9.66
CA PRO A 92 1.91 3.89 -8.93
C PRO A 92 0.57 4.34 -8.31
N THR A 93 -0.55 4.13 -9.00
CA THR A 93 -1.90 4.42 -8.48
C THR A 93 -2.26 3.52 -7.31
N THR A 94 -1.95 2.22 -7.40
CA THR A 94 -2.13 1.26 -6.31
C THR A 94 -1.29 1.64 -5.08
N LEU A 95 -0.05 2.09 -5.27
CA LEU A 95 0.79 2.52 -4.15
C LEU A 95 0.34 3.84 -3.55
N TYR A 96 -0.21 4.76 -4.35
CA TYR A 96 -0.80 5.97 -3.78
C TYR A 96 -2.03 5.63 -2.93
N ALA A 97 -2.90 4.74 -3.42
CA ALA A 97 -4.02 4.22 -2.65
C ALA A 97 -3.57 3.50 -1.36
N LEU A 98 -2.47 2.74 -1.40
CA LEU A 98 -1.85 2.17 -0.20
C LEU A 98 -1.40 3.25 0.79
N MET A 99 -0.71 4.29 0.32
CA MET A 99 -0.26 5.40 1.16
C MET A 99 -1.43 6.12 1.85
N GLN A 100 -2.53 6.33 1.14
CA GLN A 100 -3.77 6.88 1.69
C GLN A 100 -4.38 5.93 2.73
N ALA A 101 -4.55 4.65 2.39
CA ALA A 101 -5.16 3.64 3.26
C ALA A 101 -4.35 3.39 4.56
N CYS A 102 -3.03 3.46 4.47
CA CYS A 102 -2.13 3.31 5.62
C CYS A 102 -1.91 4.62 6.40
N GLY A 103 -2.55 5.73 6.01
CA GLY A 103 -2.44 7.00 6.71
C GLY A 103 -1.12 7.75 6.53
N LEU A 104 -0.27 7.34 5.57
CA LEU A 104 0.88 8.16 5.15
C LEU A 104 0.39 9.47 4.51
N VAL A 105 -0.69 9.38 3.74
CA VAL A 105 -1.39 10.50 3.10
C VAL A 105 -2.78 10.66 3.73
N ASP A 106 -3.18 11.90 3.99
CA ASP A 106 -4.51 12.25 4.51
C ASP A 106 -5.17 13.08 3.42
N ASP A 107 -5.94 12.38 2.59
CA ASP A 107 -6.73 12.97 1.52
C ASP A 107 -8.21 13.05 1.89
N HIS A 108 -8.54 12.98 3.19
CA HIS A 108 -9.88 13.35 3.61
C HIS A 108 -10.13 14.82 3.22
N LEU A 109 -11.25 15.04 2.52
CA LEU A 109 -11.69 16.37 2.12
C LEU A 109 -11.85 17.27 3.35
N SER A 110 -11.74 18.59 3.15
CA SER A 110 -11.80 19.60 4.21
C SER A 110 -13.04 19.50 5.11
N GLY A 111 -14.19 19.08 4.56
CA GLY A 111 -15.44 18.87 5.30
C GLY A 111 -15.69 17.44 5.80
N CYS A 112 -14.72 16.52 5.68
CA CYS A 112 -14.94 15.14 6.05
C CYS A 112 -15.05 14.97 7.59
N PRO A 113 -16.14 14.38 8.11
CA PRO A 113 -16.33 14.24 9.56
C PRO A 113 -15.33 13.28 10.22
N ALA A 114 -14.74 12.36 9.45
CA ALA A 114 -13.72 11.43 9.96
C ALA A 114 -12.34 12.10 10.14
N ARG A 115 -12.11 13.27 9.53
CA ARG A 115 -10.79 13.88 9.45
C ARG A 115 -10.15 14.16 10.81
N PRO A 116 -10.84 14.72 11.82
CA PRO A 116 -10.24 14.92 13.14
C PRO A 116 -9.75 13.62 13.80
N ALA A 117 -10.53 12.53 13.67
CA ALA A 117 -10.16 11.22 14.21
C ALA A 117 -8.97 10.62 13.47
N VAL A 118 -8.93 10.75 12.14
CA VAL A 118 -7.79 10.30 11.32
C VAL A 118 -6.52 11.08 11.65
N GLU A 119 -6.59 12.40 11.79
CA GLU A 119 -5.45 13.21 12.20
C GLU A 119 -4.91 12.81 13.59
N ALA A 120 -5.81 12.52 14.54
CA ALA A 120 -5.43 12.03 15.86
C ALA A 120 -4.74 10.66 15.79
N ALA A 121 -5.30 9.71 15.05
CA ALA A 121 -4.70 8.39 14.84
C ALA A 121 -3.32 8.49 14.15
N ARG A 122 -3.19 9.36 13.15
CA ARG A 122 -1.92 9.63 12.48
C ARG A 122 -0.87 10.19 13.43
N ARG A 123 -1.23 11.17 14.29
CA ARG A 123 -0.32 11.71 15.31
C ARG A 123 0.14 10.61 16.27
N ALA A 124 -0.78 9.79 16.77
CA ALA A 124 -0.45 8.66 17.65
C ALA A 124 0.49 7.63 16.97
N ALA A 125 0.38 7.46 15.65
CA ALA A 125 1.23 6.58 14.85
C ALA A 125 2.55 7.23 14.36
N GLY A 126 2.86 8.46 14.80
CA GLY A 126 4.06 9.19 14.37
C GLY A 126 4.04 9.61 12.89
N LEU A 127 2.85 9.79 12.32
CA LEU A 127 2.61 10.19 10.92
C LEU A 127 1.97 11.59 10.79
N GLY A 128 1.76 12.28 11.92
CA GLY A 128 1.21 13.64 11.97
C GLY A 128 2.26 14.70 11.63
N ARG A 129 1.81 15.94 11.39
CA ARG A 129 2.72 17.08 11.29
C ARG A 129 3.44 17.28 12.64
N SER A 130 4.76 17.47 12.59
CA SER A 130 5.49 18.13 13.68
C SER A 130 5.02 19.57 13.85
#